data_AF-A0A235CG89-F1
#
_entry.id   AF-A0A235CG89-F1
#
_cell.length_a   1.000
_cell.length_b   1.000
_cell.length_c   1.000
_cell.angle_alpha   90.00
_cell.angle_beta   90.00
_cell.angle_gamma   90.00
#
_symmetry.space_group_name_H-M   'P 1'
#
loop_
_entity.id
_entity.type
_entity.pdbx_description
1 polymer ?
#
loop_
_entity_poly.entity_id
_entity_poly.type
_entity_poly.pdbx_seq_one_letter_code
_entity_poly.pdbx_strand_id
1 'polypeptide(L)'
;MKPLQSRLWQFLDLPVWKCTHAERLPYAPVPDPILAGARLIIGRGCQLPNSLLRDLVIALAGVQPEIQDENAWLAAGRPGARIILGFNLTSSADGFSWQGTLPLSSSQKRELWHRLCDLNSEH
;
A
#
# COMPACT_ATOMS: atom_id res chain seq x y z
N MET A 1 -10.33 7.47 24.86
CA MET A 1 -10.38 8.53 25.89
C MET A 1 -11.44 8.15 26.92
N LYS A 2 -11.16 8.27 28.23
CA LYS A 2 -12.12 7.91 29.29
C LYS A 2 -13.18 9.02 29.46
N PRO A 3 -14.46 8.67 29.71
CA PRO A 3 -15.61 9.60 29.67
C PRO A 3 -15.65 10.65 30.78
N LEU A 4 -14.78 10.57 31.78
CA LEU A 4 -14.72 11.55 32.88
C LEU A 4 -14.01 12.86 32.48
N GLN A 5 -13.07 12.82 31.53
CA GLN A 5 -12.33 14.01 31.11
C GLN A 5 -13.17 14.96 30.25
N SER A 6 -14.19 14.46 29.55
CA SER A 6 -15.07 15.25 28.69
C SER A 6 -16.09 16.10 29.46
N ARG A 7 -16.52 15.67 30.65
CA ARG A 7 -17.52 16.42 31.46
C ARG A 7 -16.95 17.67 32.12
N LEU A 8 -15.70 17.62 32.57
CA LEU A 8 -15.06 18.76 33.24
C LEU A 8 -14.78 19.91 32.25
N TRP A 9 -14.50 19.57 30.99
CA TRP A 9 -14.27 20.54 29.92
C TRP A 9 -15.54 21.28 29.47
N GLN A 10 -16.68 20.59 29.39
CA GLN A 10 -17.96 21.23 29.10
C GLN A 10 -18.43 22.17 30.22
N PHE A 11 -18.02 21.91 31.46
CA PHE A 11 -18.41 22.73 32.61
C PHE A 11 -17.65 24.07 32.70
N LEU A 12 -16.47 24.16 32.06
CA LEU A 12 -15.59 25.33 32.15
C LEU A 12 -15.76 26.32 30.99
N ASP A 13 -16.67 26.05 30.04
CA ASP A 13 -16.95 26.87 28.85
C ASP A 13 -15.68 27.36 28.11
N LEU A 14 -14.63 26.54 28.17
CA LEU A 14 -13.38 26.83 27.48
C LEU A 14 -13.54 26.45 26.01
N PRO A 15 -13.15 27.31 25.06
CA PRO A 15 -13.17 26.95 23.65
C PRO A 15 -12.33 25.69 23.48
N VAL A 16 -12.95 24.61 23.01
CA VAL A 16 -12.27 23.34 22.72
C VAL A 16 -11.12 23.67 21.77
N TRP A 17 -9.90 23.70 22.30
CA TRP A 17 -8.71 24.08 21.57
C TRP A 17 -8.48 23.02 20.48
N LYS A 18 -9.03 23.27 19.29
CA LYS A 18 -8.71 22.52 18.08
C LYS A 18 -7.35 23.03 17.62
N CYS A 19 -6.29 22.33 17.99
CA CYS A 19 -4.97 22.62 17.48
C CYS A 19 -4.99 22.48 15.95
N THR A 20 -4.88 23.60 15.24
CA THR A 20 -4.86 23.67 13.76
C THR A 20 -3.44 23.68 13.19
N HIS A 21 -2.40 23.53 14.03
CA HIS A 21 -1.00 23.43 13.62
C HIS A 21 -0.47 22.02 13.83
N ALA A 22 0.07 21.43 12.76
CA ALA A 22 0.73 20.12 12.77
C ALA A 22 2.19 20.21 13.24
N GLU A 23 2.48 20.93 14.32
CA GLU A 23 3.79 20.84 14.96
C GLU A 23 3.81 19.59 15.86
N ARG A 24 4.66 18.65 15.45
CA ARG A 24 4.74 17.29 15.99
C ARG A 24 5.27 17.34 17.43
N LEU A 25 4.46 16.92 18.40
CA LEU A 25 4.92 16.71 19.77
C LEU A 25 6.04 15.65 19.79
N PRO A 26 7.16 15.87 20.51
CA PRO A 26 8.36 15.03 20.44
C PRO A 26 8.17 13.58 20.91
N TYR A 27 7.03 13.26 21.52
CA TYR A 27 6.68 11.93 22.03
C TYR A 27 5.39 11.36 21.40
N ALA A 28 4.92 11.93 20.29
CA ALA A 28 3.80 11.35 19.58
C ALA A 28 4.20 9.96 19.06
N PRO A 29 3.48 8.87 19.42
CA PRO A 29 3.75 7.56 18.85
C PRO A 29 3.71 7.67 17.33
N VAL A 30 4.71 7.09 16.67
CA VAL A 30 4.75 7.04 15.21
C VAL A 30 3.45 6.37 14.77
N PRO A 31 2.58 7.03 13.99
CA PRO A 31 1.41 6.36 13.47
C PRO A 31 1.91 5.16 12.67
N ASP A 32 1.39 3.98 13.00
CA ASP A 32 1.74 2.77 12.26
C ASP A 32 1.57 3.07 10.77
N PRO A 33 2.58 2.74 9.94
CA PRO A 33 2.49 3.01 8.52
C PRO A 33 1.20 2.37 8.01
N ILE A 34 0.32 3.18 7.44
CA ILE A 34 -0.89 2.69 6.78
C ILE A 34 -0.38 1.80 5.65
N LEU A 35 -0.39 0.50 5.89
CA LEU A 35 0.02 -0.48 4.90
C LEU A 35 -0.94 -0.36 3.73
N ALA A 36 -0.41 -0.01 2.55
CA ALA A 36 -1.20 -0.05 1.33
C ALA A 36 -1.77 -1.47 1.16
N GLY A 37 -3.05 -1.57 0.78
CA GLY A 37 -3.70 -2.87 0.55
C GLY A 37 -3.01 -3.65 -0.57
N ALA A 38 -2.59 -2.95 -1.64
CA ALA A 38 -1.78 -3.51 -2.70
C ALA A 38 -0.84 -2.45 -3.29
N ARG A 39 0.35 -2.86 -3.71
CA ARG A 39 1.34 -2.02 -4.37
C ARG A 39 1.89 -2.72 -5.61
N LEU A 40 1.94 -1.98 -6.71
CA LEU A 40 2.51 -2.41 -7.99
C LEU A 40 3.82 -1.67 -8.23
N ILE A 41 4.93 -2.42 -8.31
CA ILE A 41 6.23 -1.86 -8.65
C ILE A 41 6.54 -2.17 -10.10
N ILE A 42 6.83 -1.13 -10.88
CA ILE A 42 7.14 -1.25 -12.30
C ILE A 42 8.60 -0.85 -12.51
N GLY A 43 9.35 -1.71 -13.21
CA GLY A 43 10.71 -1.42 -13.60
C GLY A 43 10.83 -0.23 -14.54
N ARG A 44 12.02 0.38 -14.54
CA ARG A 44 12.27 1.65 -15.22
C ARG A 44 11.84 1.65 -16.69
N GLY A 45 11.09 2.68 -17.09
CA GLY A 45 10.70 2.91 -18.49
C GLY A 45 9.66 1.94 -19.04
N CYS A 46 9.14 1.04 -18.19
CA CYS A 46 8.04 0.17 -18.54
C CYS A 46 6.70 0.82 -18.14
N GLN A 47 5.65 0.52 -18.90
CA GLN A 47 4.29 0.88 -18.55
C GLN A 47 3.46 -0.38 -18.41
N LEU A 48 2.60 -0.41 -17.40
CA LEU A 48 1.63 -1.49 -17.24
C LEU A 48 0.49 -1.25 -18.24
N PRO A 49 0.10 -2.25 -19.05
CA PRO A 49 -1.07 -2.12 -19.91
C PRO A 49 -2.34 -1.81 -19.10
N ASN A 50 -3.14 -0.84 -19.56
CA ASN A 50 -4.40 -0.46 -18.88
C ASN A 50 -5.42 -1.59 -18.76
N SER A 51 -5.35 -2.59 -19.65
CA SER A 51 -6.16 -3.81 -19.54
C SER A 51 -5.72 -4.65 -18.35
N LEU A 52 -4.41 -4.91 -18.24
CA LEU A 52 -3.83 -5.67 -17.13
C LEU A 52 -4.08 -4.98 -15.78
N LEU A 53 -4.01 -3.64 -15.72
CA LEU A 53 -4.34 -2.91 -14.50
C LEU A 53 -5.79 -3.15 -14.07
N ARG A 54 -6.75 -3.09 -15.01
CA ARG A 54 -8.16 -3.33 -14.72
C ARG A 54 -8.38 -4.77 -14.24
N ASP A 55 -7.77 -5.74 -14.90
CA ASP A 55 -7.87 -7.15 -14.51
C ASP A 55 -7.30 -7.38 -13.10
N LEU A 56 -6.18 -6.73 -12.76
CA LEU A 56 -5.59 -6.80 -11.42
C LEU A 56 -6.48 -6.16 -10.36
N VAL A 57 -7.10 -5.01 -10.62
CA VAL A 57 -8.05 -4.39 -9.69
C VAL A 57 -9.24 -5.31 -9.42
N ILE A 58 -9.75 -5.99 -10.45
CA ILE A 58 -10.82 -6.98 -10.29
C ILE A 58 -10.33 -8.16 -9.45
N ALA A 59 -9.13 -8.68 -9.73
CA ALA A 59 -8.55 -9.80 -9.00
C ALA A 59 -8.25 -9.47 -7.53
N LEU A 60 -7.94 -8.20 -7.23
CA LEU A 60 -7.72 -7.67 -5.88
C LEU A 60 -9.03 -7.21 -5.20
N ALA A 61 -10.18 -7.75 -5.62
CA ALA A 61 -11.50 -7.45 -5.05
C ALA A 61 -11.84 -5.94 -5.01
N GLY A 62 -11.37 -5.17 -5.99
CA GLY A 62 -11.62 -3.73 -6.09
C GLY A 62 -10.64 -2.84 -5.32
N VAL A 63 -9.61 -3.41 -4.68
CA VAL A 63 -8.53 -2.63 -4.07
C VAL A 63 -7.72 -1.94 -5.18
N GLN A 64 -7.69 -0.61 -5.16
CA GLN A 64 -6.85 0.18 -6.04
C GLN A 64 -5.39 0.06 -5.59
N PRO A 65 -4.50 -0.52 -6.40
CA PRO A 65 -3.11 -0.60 -6.03
C PRO A 65 -2.41 0.74 -6.20
N GLU A 66 -1.47 1.04 -5.30
CA GLU A 66 -0.53 2.13 -5.50
C GLU A 66 0.52 1.72 -6.53
N ILE A 67 0.61 2.46 -7.63
CA ILE A 67 1.58 2.21 -8.69
C ILE A 67 2.82 3.07 -8.45
N GLN A 68 4.00 2.45 -8.46
CA GLN A 68 5.26 3.15 -8.25
C GLN A 68 6.36 2.63 -9.19
N ASP A 69 7.22 3.52 -9.66
CA ASP A 69 8.46 3.14 -10.35
C ASP A 69 9.44 2.49 -9.38
N GLU A 70 10.20 1.50 -9.83
CA GLU A 70 11.20 0.79 -9.04
C GLU A 70 12.19 1.75 -8.36
N ASN A 71 12.66 2.80 -9.05
CA ASN A 71 13.62 3.74 -8.46
C ASN A 71 12.97 4.61 -7.38
N ALA A 72 11.72 5.03 -7.61
CA ALA A 72 10.97 5.80 -6.62
C ALA A 72 10.68 4.95 -5.37
N TRP A 73 10.38 3.67 -5.56
CA TRP A 73 10.17 2.72 -4.47
C TRP A 73 11.46 2.44 -3.68
N LEU A 74 12.59 2.26 -4.37
CA LEU A 74 13.91 2.11 -3.73
C LEU A 74 14.32 3.38 -2.98
N ALA A 75 14.14 4.56 -3.57
CA ALA A 75 14.45 5.85 -2.95
C ALA A 75 13.58 6.12 -1.70
N ALA A 76 12.34 5.62 -1.69
CA ALA A 76 11.44 5.70 -0.53
C ALA A 76 11.78 4.68 0.58
N GLY A 77 12.86 3.91 0.44
CA GLY A 77 13.27 2.91 1.44
C GLY A 77 12.46 1.63 1.40
N ARG A 78 11.94 1.24 0.22
CA ARG A 78 11.14 0.02 0.01
C ARG A 78 9.92 -0.07 0.93
N PRO A 79 9.00 0.91 0.87
CA PRO A 79 7.81 0.87 1.70
C PRO A 79 7.03 -0.43 1.42
N GLY A 80 6.58 -1.08 2.50
CA GLY A 80 5.82 -2.32 2.43
C GLY A 80 4.35 -2.12 2.06
N ALA A 81 3.68 -3.21 1.71
CA ALA A 81 2.24 -3.30 1.47
C ALA A 81 1.79 -4.74 1.80
N ARG A 82 0.48 -4.98 1.95
CA ARG A 82 -0.04 -6.34 2.16
C ARG A 82 0.22 -7.24 0.96
N ILE A 83 0.08 -6.69 -0.24
CA ILE A 83 0.37 -7.36 -1.50
C ILE A 83 1.34 -6.49 -2.29
N ILE A 84 2.50 -7.04 -2.66
CA ILE A 84 3.49 -6.34 -3.48
C ILE A 84 3.71 -7.16 -4.76
N LEU A 85 3.37 -6.59 -5.91
CA LEU A 85 3.58 -7.22 -7.22
C LEU A 85 4.63 -6.46 -8.02
N GLY A 86 5.58 -7.19 -8.58
CA GLY A 86 6.68 -6.64 -9.37
C GLY A 86 6.56 -6.95 -10.85
N PHE A 87 6.71 -5.92 -11.70
CA PHE A 87 6.73 -6.05 -13.16
C PHE A 87 8.00 -5.46 -13.75
N ASN A 88 8.74 -6.24 -14.56
CA ASN A 88 9.96 -5.80 -15.25
C ASN A 88 11.06 -5.25 -14.32
N LEU A 89 11.15 -5.74 -13.09
CA LEU A 89 12.15 -5.27 -12.13
C LEU A 89 13.58 -5.53 -12.64
N THR A 90 14.47 -4.57 -12.40
CA THR A 90 15.89 -4.72 -12.72
C THR A 90 16.65 -5.52 -11.68
N SER A 91 16.15 -5.52 -10.44
CA SER A 91 16.74 -6.24 -9.32
C SER A 91 15.69 -7.14 -8.67
N SER A 92 16.02 -8.40 -8.40
CA SER A 92 15.20 -9.21 -7.50
C SER A 92 15.31 -8.62 -6.10
N ALA A 93 14.16 -8.30 -5.51
CA ALA A 93 14.09 -7.84 -4.13
C ALA A 93 13.22 -8.79 -3.32
N ASP A 94 13.55 -8.93 -2.04
CA ASP A 94 12.77 -9.74 -1.11
C ASP A 94 11.47 -9.03 -0.71
N GLY A 95 10.43 -9.80 -0.40
CA GLY A 95 9.14 -9.27 0.08
C GLY A 95 8.07 -9.06 -1.00
N PHE A 96 8.34 -9.42 -2.26
CA PHE A 96 7.31 -9.47 -3.29
C PHE A 96 6.42 -10.71 -3.11
N SER A 97 5.12 -10.51 -3.19
CA SER A 97 4.14 -11.61 -3.25
C SER A 97 4.24 -12.34 -4.60
N TRP A 98 4.59 -11.62 -5.66
CA TRP A 98 4.86 -12.16 -6.99
C TRP A 98 5.68 -11.19 -7.84
N GLN A 99 6.48 -11.71 -8.78
CA GLN A 99 7.26 -10.93 -9.73
C GLN A 99 7.23 -11.56 -11.14
N GLY A 100 7.24 -10.72 -12.18
CA GLY A 100 7.33 -11.20 -13.55
C GLY A 100 7.73 -10.14 -14.56
N THR A 101 7.89 -10.57 -15.81
CA THR A 101 8.35 -9.73 -16.92
C THR A 101 7.26 -9.65 -17.97
N LEU A 102 6.94 -8.44 -18.44
CA LEU A 102 5.99 -8.21 -19.52
C LEU A 102 6.67 -8.37 -20.89
N PRO A 103 5.97 -8.93 -21.89
CA PRO A 103 4.63 -9.52 -21.81
C PRO A 103 4.62 -10.86 -21.05
N LEU A 104 3.57 -11.09 -20.25
CA LEU A 104 3.44 -12.32 -19.47
C LEU A 104 3.22 -13.54 -20.37
N SER A 105 4.05 -14.55 -20.18
CA SER A 105 3.83 -15.90 -20.72
C SER A 105 2.61 -16.58 -20.08
N SER A 106 2.07 -17.62 -20.74
CA SER A 106 0.92 -18.37 -20.21
C SER A 106 1.20 -19.00 -18.84
N SER A 107 2.43 -19.42 -18.56
CA SER A 107 2.83 -19.93 -17.24
C SER A 107 2.83 -18.82 -16.19
N GLN A 108 3.41 -17.66 -16.49
CA GLN A 108 3.43 -16.50 -15.58
C GLN A 108 2.02 -16.00 -15.26
N LYS A 109 1.10 -16.01 -16.23
CA LYS A 109 -0.31 -15.66 -15.98
C LYS A 109 -0.98 -16.61 -14.99
N ARG A 110 -0.76 -17.93 -15.14
CA ARG A 110 -1.30 -18.93 -14.21
C ARG A 110 -0.69 -18.80 -12.83
N GLU A 111 0.61 -18.58 -12.75
CA GLU A 111 1.30 -18.36 -11.47
C GLU A 111 0.78 -17.12 -10.76
N LEU A 112 0.68 -15.98 -11.47
CA LEU A 112 0.10 -14.75 -10.94
C LEU A 112 -1.33 -14.99 -10.44
N TRP A 113 -2.16 -15.68 -11.23
CA TRP A 113 -3.52 -15.99 -10.83
C TRP A 113 -3.58 -16.87 -9.58
N HIS A 114 -2.75 -17.92 -9.50
CA HIS A 114 -2.67 -18.78 -8.32
C HIS A 114 -2.28 -17.97 -7.08
N ARG A 115 -1.26 -17.12 -7.19
CA ARG A 115 -0.84 -16.23 -6.09
C ARG A 115 -1.94 -15.29 -5.66
N LEU A 116 -2.68 -14.70 -6.59
CA LEU A 116 -3.82 -13.83 -6.27
C LEU A 116 -4.94 -14.60 -5.58
N CYS A 117 -5.22 -15.85 -5.98
CA CYS A 117 -6.17 -16.70 -5.28
C CYS A 117 -5.73 -16.99 -3.84
N ASP A 118 -4.47 -17.36 -3.63
CA ASP A 118 -3.91 -17.63 -2.30
C ASP A 118 -4.07 -16.41 -1.38
N LEU A 119 -3.66 -15.22 -1.87
CA LEU A 119 -3.70 -13.96 -1.13
C LEU A 119 -5.13 -13.51 -0.77
N ASN A 120 -6.12 -13.87 -1.59
CA ASN A 120 -7.53 -13.61 -1.32
C ASN A 120 -8.15 -14.62 -0.34
N SER A 121 -7.63 -15.83 -0.26
CA SER A 121 -8.11 -16.85 0.69
C SER A 121 -7.59 -16.65 2.12
N GLU A 122 -6.54 -15.87 2.31
CA GLU A 122 -5.99 -15.47 3.61
C GLU A 122 -6.66 -14.20 4.21
N HIS A 123 -7.79 -13.76 3.62
CA HIS A 123 -8.65 -12.67 4.11
C HIS A 123 -9.99 -13.22 4.62
#